data_AF-A0A2S2DG57-F1
#
_entry.id   AF-A0A2S2DG57-F1
#
_cell.length_a   1.000
_cell.length_b   1.000
_cell.length_c   1.000
_cell.angle_alpha   90.00
_cell.angle_beta   90.00
_cell.angle_gamma   90.00
#
_symmetry.space_group_name_H-M   'P 1'
#
loop_
_entity.id
_entity.type
_entity.pdbx_description
1 polymer ?
#
loop_
_entity_poly.entity_id
_entity_poly.type
_entity_poly.pdbx_seq_one_letter_code
_entity_poly.pdbx_strand_id
1 'polypeptide(L)'
;MGSYVNRNLDVDEKVVYEAQVSWVSQWLLFLLGLLTIGLMGLGLVFIAVAVINVLTTELVITNKRVVAKFGLISRKTVELKNSKVESVQVDQSIVGRMLNFGSIVVSGAGGPQAPIPNISDPLTFRSKLNEMTEERERAAA
;
A
#
# COMPACT_ATOMS: atom_id res chain seq x y z
N MET A 1 1.46 -0.72 -12.20
CA MET A 1 1.93 -2.05 -12.59
C MET A 1 3.03 -2.45 -11.64
N GLY A 2 2.62 -3.19 -10.60
CA GLY A 2 3.48 -3.68 -9.53
C GLY A 2 4.45 -4.71 -10.08
N SER A 3 5.61 -4.22 -10.51
CA SER A 3 6.64 -4.99 -11.19
C SER A 3 7.25 -6.06 -10.28
N TYR A 4 7.20 -5.88 -8.97
CA TYR A 4 7.78 -6.85 -8.03
C TYR A 4 6.92 -8.10 -7.89
N VAL A 5 5.63 -7.95 -7.62
CA VAL A 5 4.75 -9.09 -7.35
C VAL A 5 4.62 -9.96 -8.58
N ASN A 6 4.43 -9.36 -9.76
CA ASN A 6 4.29 -10.12 -11.01
C ASN A 6 5.53 -10.98 -11.36
N ARG A 7 6.71 -10.65 -10.83
CA ARG A 7 7.94 -11.44 -11.02
C ARG A 7 8.10 -12.58 -10.01
N ASN A 8 7.37 -12.52 -8.89
CA ASN A 8 7.49 -13.46 -7.78
C ASN A 8 6.16 -14.20 -7.50
N LEU A 9 5.26 -14.26 -8.47
CA LEU A 9 4.03 -15.05 -8.38
C LEU A 9 4.37 -16.55 -8.42
N ASP A 10 3.74 -17.32 -7.54
CA ASP A 10 3.70 -18.78 -7.69
C ASP A 10 2.90 -19.18 -8.95
N VAL A 11 3.12 -20.40 -9.47
CA VAL A 11 2.53 -20.90 -10.74
C VAL A 11 1.00 -20.74 -10.83
N ASP A 12 0.28 -20.87 -9.70
CA ASP A 12 -1.19 -20.69 -9.62
C ASP A 12 -1.62 -19.44 -8.84
N GLU A 13 -0.73 -18.45 -8.70
CA GLU A 13 -1.03 -17.20 -8.01
C GLU A 13 -1.42 -16.10 -9.00
N LYS A 14 -2.55 -15.45 -8.74
CA LYS A 14 -3.07 -14.35 -9.57
C LYS A 14 -3.28 -13.12 -8.73
N VAL A 15 -2.92 -11.97 -9.30
CA VAL A 15 -3.22 -10.65 -8.71
C VAL A 15 -4.71 -10.39 -8.85
N VAL A 16 -5.38 -10.17 -7.72
CA VAL A 16 -6.81 -9.84 -7.65
C VAL A 16 -6.98 -8.32 -7.65
N TYR A 17 -6.15 -7.61 -6.89
CA TYR A 17 -6.22 -6.16 -6.76
C TYR A 17 -4.83 -5.57 -6.51
N GLU A 18 -4.50 -4.48 -7.20
CA GLU A 18 -3.28 -3.69 -6.98
C GLU A 18 -3.70 -2.32 -6.44
N ALA A 19 -3.15 -1.94 -5.29
CA ALA A 19 -3.30 -0.61 -4.72
C ALA A 19 -1.97 0.16 -4.84
N GLN A 20 -2.10 1.47 -5.02
CA GLN A 20 -0.97 2.37 -5.16
C GLN A 20 -1.04 3.48 -4.10
N VAL A 21 0.12 3.94 -3.68
CA VAL A 21 0.22 5.13 -2.83
C VAL A 21 -0.35 6.32 -3.58
N SER A 22 -1.18 7.10 -2.91
CA SER A 22 -1.79 8.27 -3.49
C SER A 22 -0.74 9.34 -3.70
N TRP A 23 -0.66 9.88 -4.91
CA TRP A 23 0.16 11.06 -5.21
C TRP A 23 -0.23 12.24 -4.33
N VAL A 24 -1.54 12.35 -4.05
CA VAL A 24 -2.10 13.44 -3.27
C VAL A 24 -1.68 13.35 -1.81
N SER A 25 -1.37 12.17 -1.28
CA SER A 25 -0.85 12.07 0.09
C SER A 25 0.50 12.78 0.27
N GLN A 26 1.27 12.92 -0.81
CA GLN A 26 2.58 13.56 -0.80
C GLN A 26 2.50 15.08 -1.00
N TRP A 27 1.29 15.67 -0.99
CA TRP A 27 1.08 17.11 -1.21
C TRP A 27 1.94 18.00 -0.31
N LEU A 28 2.16 17.60 0.94
CA LEU A 28 2.99 18.33 1.88
C LEU A 28 4.48 18.34 1.47
N LEU A 29 4.99 17.22 0.94
CA LEU A 29 6.35 17.15 0.40
C LEU A 29 6.49 17.95 -0.88
N PHE A 30 5.48 17.95 -1.75
CA PHE A 30 5.46 18.81 -2.94
C PHE A 30 5.41 20.29 -2.56
N LEU A 31 4.62 20.67 -1.56
CA LEU A 31 4.53 22.04 -1.07
C LEU A 31 5.85 22.50 -0.43
N LEU A 32 6.45 21.69 0.45
CA LEU A 32 7.78 21.96 1.00
C LEU A 32 8.84 22.02 -0.10
N GLY A 33 8.76 21.12 -1.07
CA GLY A 33 9.61 21.11 -2.25
C GLY A 33 9.54 22.41 -3.05
N LEU A 34 8.33 22.90 -3.32
CA LEU A 34 8.12 24.15 -4.04
C LEU A 34 8.63 25.37 -3.25
N LEU A 35 8.36 25.43 -1.94
CA LEU A 35 8.81 26.53 -1.08
C LEU A 35 10.33 26.60 -0.93
N THR A 36 11.01 25.45 -0.94
CA THR A 36 12.46 25.36 -0.72
C THR A 36 13.26 25.22 -2.02
N ILE A 37 12.62 25.33 -3.19
CA ILE A 37 13.30 25.14 -4.47
C ILE A 37 14.38 26.20 -4.73
N GLY A 38 14.17 27.44 -4.27
CA GLY A 38 15.13 28.53 -4.36
C GLY A 38 16.32 28.43 -3.38
N LEU A 39 16.23 27.58 -2.35
CA LEU A 39 17.34 27.33 -1.41
C LEU A 39 18.31 26.30 -1.99
N MET A 40 19.10 26.71 -3.00
CA MET A 40 20.15 25.87 -3.60
C MET A 40 19.63 24.50 -4.11
N GLY A 41 18.36 24.41 -4.49
CA GLY A 41 17.76 23.17 -4.99
C GLY A 41 17.35 22.15 -3.92
N LEU A 42 17.32 22.50 -2.62
CA LEU A 42 16.80 21.64 -1.55
C LEU A 42 15.39 21.12 -1.84
N GLY A 43 14.57 21.93 -2.50
CA GLY A 43 13.24 21.54 -2.95
C GLY A 43 13.20 20.29 -3.83
N LEU A 44 14.23 20.10 -4.67
CA LEU A 44 14.33 18.93 -5.54
C LEU A 44 14.47 17.64 -4.74
N VAL A 45 15.11 17.68 -3.56
CA VAL A 45 15.26 16.51 -2.69
C VAL A 45 13.89 16.07 -2.16
N PHE A 46 13.06 17.00 -1.69
CA PHE A 46 11.72 16.67 -1.19
C PHE A 46 10.81 16.11 -2.29
N ILE A 47 10.85 16.70 -3.49
CA ILE A 47 10.10 16.21 -4.65
C ILE A 47 10.60 14.82 -5.04
N ALA A 48 11.91 14.59 -5.09
CA ALA A 48 12.48 13.28 -5.39
C ALA A 48 12.05 12.22 -4.37
N VAL A 49 12.06 12.54 -3.07
CA VAL A 49 11.60 11.64 -2.01
C VAL A 49 10.11 11.31 -2.17
N ALA A 50 9.26 12.30 -2.45
CA ALA A 50 7.84 12.09 -2.70
C ALA A 50 7.61 11.12 -3.87
N VAL A 51 8.29 11.36 -4.99
CA VAL A 51 8.20 10.52 -6.19
C VAL A 51 8.70 9.10 -5.90
N ILE A 52 9.82 8.94 -5.20
CA ILE A 52 10.35 7.63 -4.82
C ILE A 52 9.36 6.87 -3.94
N ASN A 53 8.75 7.52 -2.95
CA ASN A 53 7.78 6.86 -2.06
C ASN A 53 6.59 6.29 -2.84
N VAL A 54 6.05 7.08 -3.78
CA VAL A 54 4.90 6.64 -4.60
C VAL A 54 5.29 5.52 -5.55
N LEU A 55 6.45 5.62 -6.21
CA LEU A 55 6.88 4.64 -7.21
C LEU A 55 7.37 3.33 -6.63
N THR A 56 7.85 3.33 -5.38
CA THR A 56 8.49 2.14 -4.79
C THR A 56 7.60 1.36 -3.86
N THR A 57 6.51 1.97 -3.42
CA THR A 57 5.53 1.33 -2.57
C THR A 57 4.50 0.61 -3.44
N GLU A 58 4.49 -0.72 -3.36
CA GLU A 58 3.56 -1.57 -4.10
C GLU A 58 2.73 -2.37 -3.09
N LEU A 59 1.41 -2.31 -3.19
CA LEU A 59 0.49 -3.09 -2.38
C LEU A 59 -0.37 -3.95 -3.29
N VAL A 60 -0.32 -5.26 -3.10
CA VAL A 60 -1.00 -6.23 -3.97
C VAL A 60 -1.74 -7.26 -3.15
N ILE A 61 -3.01 -7.47 -3.50
CA ILE A 61 -3.82 -8.58 -3.03
C ILE A 61 -3.76 -9.68 -4.09
N THR A 62 -3.30 -10.87 -3.70
CA THR A 62 -3.36 -12.07 -4.54
C THR A 62 -4.37 -13.06 -3.97
N ASN A 63 -4.72 -14.08 -4.76
CA ASN A 63 -5.57 -15.19 -4.31
C ASN A 63 -4.97 -16.03 -3.16
N LYS A 64 -3.69 -15.85 -2.82
CA LYS A 64 -3.00 -16.62 -1.76
C LYS A 64 -2.54 -15.75 -0.59
N ARG A 65 -2.08 -14.53 -0.84
CA ARG A 65 -1.48 -13.63 0.16
C ARG A 65 -1.67 -12.16 -0.20
N VAL A 66 -1.53 -11.32 0.80
CA VAL A 66 -1.35 -9.88 0.65
C VAL A 66 0.15 -9.58 0.70
N VAL A 67 0.63 -8.81 -0.28
CA VAL A 67 2.04 -8.42 -0.39
C VAL A 67 2.14 -6.90 -0.31
N ALA A 68 2.90 -6.40 0.66
CA ALA A 68 3.21 -4.98 0.82
C ALA A 68 4.73 -4.79 0.71
N LYS A 69 5.17 -4.02 -0.29
CA LYS A 69 6.57 -3.75 -0.56
C LYS A 69 6.83 -2.26 -0.44
N PHE A 70 7.95 -1.91 0.19
CA PHE A 70 8.40 -0.53 0.43
C PHE A 70 9.85 -0.33 0.02
N GLY A 71 10.18 0.88 -0.44
CA GLY A 71 11.55 1.35 -0.63
C GLY A 71 12.19 0.99 -1.98
N LEU A 72 13.19 1.79 -2.37
CA LEU A 72 13.92 1.65 -3.64
C LEU A 72 15.14 0.73 -3.51
N ILE A 73 16.09 1.16 -2.67
CA ILE A 73 17.42 0.56 -2.45
C ILE A 73 17.33 -0.45 -1.31
N SER A 74 17.00 0.04 -0.11
CA SER A 74 16.59 -0.83 1.00
C SER A 74 15.12 -1.17 0.83
N ARG A 75 14.85 -2.43 0.49
CA ARG A 75 13.50 -2.92 0.23
C ARG A 75 13.01 -3.68 1.45
N LYS A 76 11.83 -3.30 1.93
CA LYS A 76 11.11 -4.06 2.96
C LYS A 76 9.87 -4.66 2.32
N THR A 77 9.76 -5.97 2.37
CA THR A 77 8.58 -6.70 1.89
C THR A 77 7.92 -7.38 3.07
N VAL A 78 6.61 -7.23 3.20
CA VAL A 78 5.77 -7.94 4.16
C VAL A 78 4.78 -8.77 3.36
N GLU A 79 4.80 -10.07 3.61
CA GLU A 79 3.87 -11.02 2.99
C GLU A 79 3.02 -11.66 4.07
N LEU A 80 1.70 -11.56 3.91
CA LEU A 80 0.74 -12.14 4.84
C LEU A 80 -0.22 -13.04 4.08
N LYS A 81 -0.20 -14.33 4.40
CA LYS A 81 -1.14 -15.30 3.80
C LYS A 81 -2.57 -14.89 4.11
N ASN A 82 -3.48 -15.03 3.13
CA ASN A 82 -4.88 -14.66 3.31
C ASN A 82 -5.53 -15.42 4.48
N SER A 83 -5.14 -16.68 4.69
CA SER A 83 -5.62 -17.52 5.82
C SER A 83 -5.08 -17.09 7.19
N LYS A 84 -4.16 -16.14 7.24
CA LYS A 84 -3.59 -15.58 8.46
C LYS A 84 -4.02 -14.14 8.68
N VAL A 85 -4.79 -13.54 7.77
CA VAL A 85 -5.34 -12.20 7.97
C VAL A 85 -6.44 -12.29 9.04
N GLU A 86 -6.28 -11.56 10.13
CA GLU A 86 -7.27 -11.51 11.21
C GLU A 86 -8.11 -10.24 11.17
N SER A 87 -7.48 -9.11 10.88
CA SER A 87 -8.17 -7.83 10.83
C SER A 87 -7.50 -6.85 9.89
N VAL A 88 -8.32 -5.93 9.37
CA VAL A 88 -7.89 -4.84 8.50
C VAL A 88 -8.36 -3.54 9.14
N GLN A 89 -7.41 -2.69 9.52
CA GLN A 89 -7.69 -1.37 10.08
C GLN A 89 -7.42 -0.32 9.02
N VAL A 90 -8.35 0.64 8.88
CA VAL A 90 -8.22 1.78 7.97
C VAL A 90 -8.16 3.04 8.82
N ASP A 91 -7.09 3.81 8.66
CA ASP A 91 -6.92 5.12 9.26
C ASP A 91 -6.98 6.19 8.17
N GLN A 92 -8.03 7.03 8.23
CA GLN A 92 -8.20 8.17 7.34
C GLN A 92 -8.44 9.43 8.15
N SER A 93 -7.53 10.39 8.01
CA SER A 93 -7.75 11.75 8.50
C SER A 93 -8.87 12.46 7.71
N ILE A 94 -9.37 13.58 8.22
CA ILE A 94 -10.39 14.39 7.53
C ILE A 94 -9.91 14.77 6.12
N VAL A 95 -8.66 15.22 6.00
CA VAL A 95 -8.04 15.57 4.72
C VAL A 95 -7.89 14.34 3.83
N GLY A 96 -7.46 13.20 4.39
CA GLY A 96 -7.39 11.93 3.69
C GLY A 96 -8.73 11.49 3.12
N ARG A 97 -9.84 11.71 3.85
CA ARG A 97 -11.19 11.41 3.36
C ARG A 97 -11.60 12.31 2.20
N MET A 98 -11.30 13.61 2.26
CA MET A 98 -11.61 14.54 1.15
C MET A 98 -10.80 14.21 -0.11
N LEU A 99 -9.55 13.78 0.07
CA LEU A 99 -8.60 13.51 -1.02
C LEU A 99 -8.48 12.01 -1.35
N ASN A 100 -9.38 11.20 -0.81
CA ASN A 100 -9.48 9.74 -0.96
C ASN A 100 -8.16 8.97 -0.79
N PHE A 101 -7.40 9.28 0.26
CA PHE A 101 -6.23 8.51 0.68
C PHE A 101 -6.27 8.20 2.18
N GLY A 102 -5.52 7.18 2.60
CA GLY A 102 -5.38 6.81 4.01
C GLY A 102 -4.35 5.73 4.23
N SER A 103 -4.20 5.30 5.47
CA SER A 103 -3.31 4.22 5.85
C SER A 103 -4.11 2.97 6.15
N ILE A 104 -3.56 1.80 5.80
CA ILE A 104 -4.13 0.50 6.15
C ILE A 104 -3.13 -0.28 6.97
N VAL A 105 -3.61 -0.97 8.00
CA VAL A 105 -2.84 -1.96 8.73
C VAL A 105 -3.55 -3.29 8.59
N VAL A 106 -2.91 -4.23 7.88
CA VAL A 106 -3.38 -5.61 7.82
C VAL A 106 -2.64 -6.39 8.91
N SER A 107 -3.41 -6.90 9.87
CA SER A 107 -2.89 -7.65 11.01
C SER A 107 -3.02 -9.14 10.77
N GLY A 108 -1.90 -9.84 10.94
CA GLY A 108 -1.81 -11.28 10.84
C GLY A 108 -1.86 -11.99 12.18
N ALA A 109 -2.35 -13.22 12.16
CA ALA A 109 -2.33 -14.12 13.31
C ALA A 109 -0.89 -14.34 13.81
N GLY A 110 -0.62 -13.93 15.05
CA GLY A 110 0.68 -14.09 15.70
C GLY A 110 1.63 -12.90 15.56
N GLY A 111 1.15 -11.72 15.14
CA GLY A 111 1.91 -10.46 15.24
C GLY A 111 2.51 -9.85 13.96
N PRO A 112 2.68 -10.56 12.81
CA PRO A 112 3.06 -9.88 11.58
C PRO A 112 2.00 -8.85 11.18
N GLN A 113 2.41 -7.60 11.06
CA GLN A 113 1.57 -6.52 10.55
C GLN A 113 2.17 -6.00 9.24
N ALA A 114 1.29 -5.76 8.26
CA ALA A 114 1.62 -5.04 7.04
C ALA A 114 1.01 -3.64 7.14
N PRO A 115 1.71 -2.67 7.76
CA PRO A 115 1.29 -1.28 7.73
C PRO A 115 1.61 -0.69 6.35
N ILE A 116 0.60 -0.25 5.64
CA ILE A 116 0.74 0.44 4.35
C ILE A 116 0.20 1.86 4.52
N PRO A 117 1.07 2.87 4.64
CA PRO A 117 0.63 4.25 4.75
C PRO A 117 0.19 4.79 3.38
N ASN A 118 -0.72 5.77 3.42
CA ASN A 118 -1.00 6.67 2.30
C ASN A 118 -1.48 6.03 0.99
N ILE A 119 -2.21 4.92 1.05
CA ILE A 119 -2.80 4.31 -0.12
C ILE A 119 -3.99 5.10 -0.65
N SER A 120 -4.18 5.04 -1.97
CA SER A 120 -5.35 5.57 -2.65
C SER A 120 -6.55 4.66 -2.39
N ASP A 121 -7.70 5.25 -2.09
CA ASP A 121 -8.96 4.54 -1.86
C ASP A 121 -8.84 3.32 -0.90
N PRO A 122 -8.53 3.57 0.39
CA PRO A 122 -8.33 2.50 1.35
C PRO A 122 -9.61 1.72 1.68
N LEU A 123 -10.78 2.32 1.45
CA LEU A 123 -12.05 1.64 1.69
C LEU A 123 -12.27 0.54 0.65
N THR A 124 -12.00 0.81 -0.63
CA THR A 124 -12.08 -0.23 -1.67
C THR A 124 -11.10 -1.37 -1.43
N PHE A 125 -9.87 -1.06 -1.01
CA PHE A 125 -8.90 -2.10 -0.64
C PHE A 125 -9.43 -3.00 0.48
N ARG A 126 -9.95 -2.39 1.57
CA ARG A 126 -10.52 -3.14 2.70
C ARG A 126 -11.68 -4.02 2.25
N SER A 127 -12.61 -3.47 1.47
CA SER A 127 -13.78 -4.21 0.97
C SER A 127 -13.36 -5.41 0.12
N LYS A 128 -12.38 -5.24 -0.79
CA LYS A 128 -11.86 -6.32 -1.62
C LYS A 128 -11.14 -7.41 -0.82
N LEU A 129 -10.39 -7.02 0.21
CA LEU A 129 -9.72 -7.97 1.09
C LEU A 129 -10.72 -8.79 1.93
N ASN A 130 -11.78 -8.15 2.42
CA ASN A 130 -12.84 -8.83 3.15
C ASN A 130 -13.63 -9.80 2.25
N GLU A 131 -14.05 -9.35 1.07
CA GLU A 131 -14.76 -10.17 0.07
C GLU A 131 -13.96 -11.44 -0.26
N MET A 132 -12.66 -11.32 -0.49
CA MET A 132 -11.78 -12.46 -0.75
C MET A 132 -11.65 -13.42 0.44
N THR A 133 -11.63 -12.89 1.67
CA THR A 133 -11.58 -13.71 2.88
C THR A 133 -12.88 -14.50 3.04
N GLU A 134 -14.03 -13.84 2.86
CA GLU A 134 -15.36 -14.47 2.93
C GLU A 134 -15.58 -15.53 1.83
N GLU A 135 -15.19 -15.25 0.58
CA GLU A 135 -15.29 -16.22 -0.52
C GLU A 135 -14.49 -17.50 -0.23
N ARG A 136 -13.32 -17.35 0.40
CA ARG A 136 -12.50 -18.49 0.81
C ARG A 136 -13.12 -19.29 1.94
N GLU A 137 -13.67 -18.63 2.95
CA GLU A 137 -14.36 -19.31 4.04
C GLU A 137 -15.55 -20.12 3.52
N ARG A 138 -16.32 -19.55 2.58
CA ARG A 138 -17.43 -20.25 1.92
C ARG A 138 -16.98 -21.44 1.08
N ALA A 139 -15.84 -21.35 0.40
CA ALA A 139 -15.31 -22.44 -0.41
C ALA A 139 -14.69 -23.58 0.43
N ALA A 140 -14.37 -23.31 1.70
CA ALA A 140 -13.80 -24.29 2.63
C ALA A 140 -14.85 -25.00 3.50
N ALA A 141 -16.08 -24.51 3.52
CA ALA A 141 -17.24 -25.10 4.19
C ALA A 141 -17.96 -26.12 3.30
#